data_AF-A0A8R1HX49-F1
#
_entry.id   AF-A0A8R1HX49-F1
#
_cell.length_a   1.000
_cell.length_b   1.000
_cell.length_c   1.000
_cell.angle_alpha   90.00
_cell.angle_beta   90.00
_cell.angle_gamma   90.00
#
_symmetry.space_group_name_H-M   'P 1'
#
loop_
_entity.id
_entity.type
_entity.pdbx_description
1 polymer ?
#
loop_
_entity_poly.entity_id
_entity_poly.type
_entity_poly.pdbx_seq_one_letter_code
_entity_poly.pdbx_strand_id
1 'polypeptide(L)'
;MDSATLKMLFAQQQEKLLETILKKIGTQSDHTNTINSLNGRISTFIYNSEDGETFDRWYGLYADAIKVDGAQLDAASKARLLVTKLDKHEAEQFRNHILPKMPAEVNFDETMAMLSKLFNETKSVTRLRYELLSVKFDGYDRKIYTGLVKSRFRVAQWSTMTEDQTQCLQWIMGLQSHEHPDLRAKAIRSGNMTPESHSRSSRIVWIKSCTAQ
;
A
#
# COMPACT_ATOMS: atom_id res chain seq x y z
N MET A 1 -38.25 44.59 -29.58
CA MET A 1 -36.91 44.19 -30.08
C MET A 1 -36.98 44.17 -31.59
N ASP A 2 -36.07 44.85 -32.27
CA ASP A 2 -36.01 44.81 -33.74
C ASP A 2 -35.35 43.50 -34.23
N SER A 3 -35.52 43.20 -35.53
CA SER A 3 -35.01 41.98 -36.15
C SER A 3 -33.47 41.87 -36.11
N ALA A 4 -32.77 43.00 -36.12
CA ALA A 4 -31.30 43.03 -36.08
C ALA A 4 -30.78 42.60 -34.70
N THR A 5 -31.42 43.06 -33.64
CA THR A 5 -31.10 42.73 -32.25
C THR A 5 -31.32 41.24 -31.96
N LEU A 6 -32.40 40.66 -32.50
CA LEU A 6 -32.69 39.22 -32.37
C LEU A 6 -31.67 38.35 -33.10
N LYS A 7 -31.24 38.74 -34.31
CA LYS A 7 -30.20 38.04 -35.06
C LYS A 7 -28.85 38.09 -34.35
N MET A 8 -28.50 39.24 -33.78
CA MET A 8 -27.25 39.43 -33.03
C MET A 8 -27.22 38.56 -31.77
N LEU A 9 -28.32 38.50 -31.01
CA LEU A 9 -28.43 37.66 -29.81
C LEU A 9 -28.30 36.16 -30.16
N PHE A 10 -28.95 35.72 -31.22
CA PHE A 10 -28.87 34.31 -31.65
C PHE A 10 -27.47 33.93 -32.14
N ALA A 11 -26.80 34.80 -32.91
CA ALA A 11 -25.42 34.59 -33.35
C ALA A 11 -24.44 34.53 -32.16
N GLN A 12 -24.57 35.45 -31.20
CA GLN A 12 -23.76 35.47 -29.99
C GLN A 12 -23.98 34.20 -29.13
N GLN A 13 -25.21 33.68 -29.10
CA GLN A 13 -25.54 32.44 -28.40
C GLN A 13 -24.95 31.21 -29.09
N GLN A 14 -24.93 31.18 -30.43
CA GLN A 14 -24.27 30.11 -31.21
C GLN A 14 -22.75 30.10 -31.02
N GLU A 15 -22.10 31.26 -31.04
CA GLU A 15 -20.64 31.38 -30.85
C GLU A 15 -20.23 30.90 -29.45
N LYS A 16 -20.95 31.34 -28.41
CA LYS A 16 -20.71 30.89 -27.02
C LYS A 16 -20.92 29.39 -26.85
N LEU A 17 -21.89 28.79 -27.54
CA LEU A 17 -22.11 27.35 -27.55
C LEU A 17 -20.93 26.62 -28.22
N LEU A 18 -20.45 27.14 -29.35
CA LEU A 18 -19.33 26.58 -30.10
C LEU A 18 -18.03 26.60 -29.29
N GLU A 19 -17.72 27.71 -28.63
CA GLU A 19 -16.57 27.82 -27.71
C GLU A 19 -16.66 26.81 -26.56
N THR A 20 -17.85 26.64 -25.98
CA THR A 20 -18.08 25.69 -24.89
C THR A 20 -17.87 24.25 -25.36
N ILE A 21 -18.34 23.91 -26.56
CA ILE A 21 -18.17 22.58 -27.16
C ILE A 21 -16.68 22.32 -27.46
N LEU A 22 -16.00 23.26 -28.13
CA LEU A 22 -14.58 23.13 -28.46
C LEU A 22 -13.71 22.96 -27.21
N LYS A 23 -13.98 23.76 -26.16
CA LYS A 23 -13.29 23.64 -24.88
C LYS A 23 -13.54 22.28 -24.23
N LYS A 24 -14.77 21.76 -24.28
CA LYS A 24 -15.11 20.47 -23.69
C LYS A 24 -14.50 19.29 -24.46
N ILE A 25 -14.44 19.37 -25.79
CA ILE A 25 -13.77 18.38 -26.65
C ILE A 25 -12.27 18.36 -26.37
N GLY A 26 -11.62 19.54 -26.32
CA GLY A 26 -10.19 19.65 -25.99
C GLY A 26 -9.88 19.04 -24.61
N THR A 27 -10.67 19.38 -23.60
CA THR A 27 -10.52 18.84 -22.24
C THR A 27 -10.70 17.31 -22.19
N GLN A 28 -11.69 16.77 -22.91
CA GLN A 28 -11.96 15.32 -22.94
C GLN A 28 -10.86 14.55 -23.69
N SER A 29 -10.33 15.12 -24.77
CA SER A 29 -9.13 14.64 -25.47
C SER A 29 -7.95 14.52 -24.51
N ASP A 30 -7.68 15.60 -23.76
CA ASP A 30 -6.53 15.66 -22.86
C ASP A 30 -6.67 14.69 -21.67
N HIS A 31 -7.87 14.53 -21.12
CA HIS A 31 -8.16 13.52 -20.09
C HIS A 31 -7.88 12.10 -20.58
N THR A 32 -8.29 11.77 -21.81
CA THR A 32 -8.11 10.44 -22.38
C THR A 32 -6.62 10.16 -22.63
N ASN A 33 -5.90 11.14 -23.17
CA ASN A 33 -4.45 11.05 -23.40
C ASN A 33 -3.68 10.86 -22.08
N THR A 34 -4.09 11.56 -21.04
CA THR A 34 -3.53 11.43 -19.69
C THR A 34 -3.70 10.03 -19.14
N ILE A 35 -4.93 9.49 -19.17
CA ILE A 35 -5.22 8.15 -18.68
C ILE A 35 -4.42 7.10 -19.47
N ASN A 36 -4.32 7.23 -20.79
CA ASN A 36 -3.54 6.32 -21.62
C ASN A 36 -2.05 6.36 -21.28
N SER A 37 -1.49 7.55 -21.08
CA SER A 37 -0.09 7.73 -20.69
C SER A 37 0.21 7.12 -19.31
N LEU A 38 -0.66 7.37 -18.32
CA LEU A 38 -0.58 6.77 -16.99
C LEU A 38 -0.73 5.24 -17.07
N ASN A 39 -1.64 4.76 -17.91
CA ASN A 39 -1.84 3.32 -18.10
C ASN A 39 -0.60 2.63 -18.69
N GLY A 40 0.16 3.28 -19.56
CA GLY A 40 1.42 2.73 -20.06
C GLY A 40 2.55 2.70 -19.04
N ARG A 41 2.57 3.67 -18.10
CA ARG A 41 3.68 3.86 -17.14
C ARG A 41 3.49 3.14 -15.80
N ILE A 42 2.25 2.99 -15.35
CA ILE A 42 1.94 2.37 -14.08
C ILE A 42 1.79 0.86 -14.31
N SER A 43 2.63 0.05 -13.66
CA SER A 43 2.53 -1.41 -13.75
C SER A 43 1.27 -1.94 -13.07
N THR A 44 0.81 -3.11 -13.48
CA THR A 44 -0.21 -3.86 -12.74
C THR A 44 0.27 -4.15 -11.32
N PHE A 45 -0.64 -4.03 -10.36
CA PHE A 45 -0.44 -4.38 -8.97
C PHE A 45 -0.82 -5.85 -8.75
N ILE A 46 0.10 -6.61 -8.15
CA ILE A 46 -0.10 -8.00 -7.73
C ILE A 46 0.30 -8.05 -6.26
N TYR A 47 -0.60 -8.51 -5.39
CA TYR A 47 -0.34 -8.54 -3.97
C TYR A 47 0.47 -9.79 -3.60
N ASN A 48 1.55 -9.60 -2.85
CA ASN A 48 2.34 -10.69 -2.26
C ASN A 48 2.97 -10.21 -0.96
N SER A 49 2.35 -10.58 0.16
CA SER A 49 2.84 -10.26 1.51
C SER A 49 4.16 -10.92 1.87
N GLU A 50 4.50 -12.05 1.22
CA GLU A 50 5.77 -12.72 1.50
C GLU A 50 6.93 -11.96 0.89
N ASP A 51 6.80 -11.45 -0.32
CA ASP A 51 7.86 -10.68 -0.99
C ASP A 51 7.79 -9.16 -0.70
N GLY A 52 6.80 -8.74 0.08
CA GLY A 52 6.58 -7.33 0.43
C GLY A 52 6.03 -6.51 -0.74
N GLU A 53 5.36 -7.16 -1.69
CA GLU A 53 4.56 -6.53 -2.74
C GLU A 53 3.23 -6.05 -2.14
N THR A 54 3.29 -4.94 -1.41
CA THR A 54 2.13 -4.32 -0.76
C THR A 54 1.62 -3.13 -1.56
N PHE A 55 0.35 -2.77 -1.35
CA PHE A 55 -0.26 -1.62 -2.01
C PHE A 55 0.50 -0.32 -1.72
N ASP A 56 0.90 -0.08 -0.47
CA ASP A 56 1.65 1.13 -0.11
C ASP A 56 3.00 1.20 -0.83
N ARG A 57 3.69 0.05 -1.00
CA ARG A 57 4.94 -0.02 -1.73
C ARG A 57 4.74 0.28 -3.20
N TRP A 58 3.75 -0.35 -3.83
CA TRP A 58 3.42 -0.12 -5.23
C TRP A 58 2.96 1.32 -5.47
N TYR A 59 2.07 1.83 -4.63
CA TYR A 59 1.59 3.21 -4.71
C TYR A 59 2.74 4.20 -4.50
N GLY A 60 3.67 3.94 -3.57
CA GLY A 60 4.85 4.77 -3.35
C GLY A 60 5.74 4.93 -4.59
N LEU A 61 5.79 3.92 -5.48
CA LEU A 61 6.53 4.00 -6.74
C LEU A 61 5.84 4.89 -7.79
N TYR A 62 4.51 4.94 -7.77
CA TYR A 62 3.71 5.61 -8.79
C TYR A 62 2.95 6.84 -8.30
N ALA A 63 3.05 7.18 -7.01
CA ALA A 63 2.31 8.27 -6.38
C ALA A 63 2.56 9.60 -7.10
N ASP A 64 3.81 9.88 -7.45
CA ASP A 64 4.16 11.11 -8.17
C ASP A 64 3.57 11.14 -9.58
N ALA A 65 3.63 10.01 -10.31
CA ALA A 65 3.01 9.93 -11.63
C ALA A 65 1.49 10.18 -11.55
N ILE A 66 0.80 9.58 -10.57
CA ILE A 66 -0.65 9.75 -10.39
C ILE A 66 -1.01 11.18 -9.94
N LYS A 67 -0.20 11.79 -9.06
CA LYS A 67 -0.46 13.11 -8.49
C LYS A 67 -0.11 14.25 -9.45
N VAL A 68 1.06 14.16 -10.10
CA VAL A 68 1.59 15.21 -10.98
C VAL A 68 1.01 15.07 -12.37
N ASP A 69 1.18 13.91 -13.01
CA ASP A 69 0.76 13.74 -14.41
C ASP A 69 -0.76 13.54 -14.52
N GLY A 70 -1.39 13.10 -13.44
CA GLY A 70 -2.85 12.99 -13.32
C GLY A 70 -3.52 14.18 -12.62
N ALA A 71 -2.85 15.32 -12.44
CA ALA A 71 -3.37 16.46 -11.67
C ALA A 71 -4.77 16.94 -12.13
N GLN A 72 -4.99 16.95 -13.44
CA GLN A 72 -6.21 17.29 -14.17
C GLN A 72 -7.34 16.25 -14.04
N LEU A 73 -7.03 15.03 -13.60
CA LEU A 73 -8.04 14.00 -13.38
C LEU A 73 -8.82 14.28 -12.10
N ASP A 74 -10.15 14.17 -12.20
CA ASP A 74 -11.03 14.20 -11.05
C ASP A 74 -10.84 12.96 -10.15
N ALA A 75 -11.29 13.05 -8.91
CA ALA A 75 -11.14 11.99 -7.92
C ALA A 75 -11.71 10.64 -8.41
N ALA A 76 -12.86 10.65 -9.11
CA ALA A 76 -13.46 9.41 -9.60
C ALA A 76 -12.62 8.78 -10.72
N SER A 77 -12.02 9.58 -11.61
CA SER A 77 -11.10 9.07 -12.63
C SER A 77 -9.81 8.50 -12.03
N LYS A 78 -9.25 9.13 -10.98
CA LYS A 78 -8.10 8.59 -10.25
C LYS A 78 -8.43 7.28 -9.53
N ALA A 79 -9.62 7.18 -8.92
CA ALA A 79 -10.08 5.95 -8.28
C ALA A 79 -10.22 4.81 -9.30
N ARG A 80 -10.87 5.07 -10.44
CA ARG A 80 -10.97 4.11 -11.55
C ARG A 80 -9.61 3.68 -12.07
N LEU A 81 -8.66 4.60 -12.22
CA LEU A 81 -7.29 4.29 -12.64
C LEU A 81 -6.64 3.27 -11.69
N LEU A 82 -6.72 3.49 -10.38
CA LEU A 82 -6.17 2.56 -9.38
C LEU A 82 -6.80 1.17 -9.47
N VAL A 83 -8.13 1.10 -9.53
CA VAL A 83 -8.86 -0.19 -9.62
C VAL A 83 -8.52 -0.92 -10.92
N THR A 84 -8.32 -0.21 -12.03
CA THR A 84 -7.93 -0.81 -13.32
C THR A 84 -6.51 -1.37 -13.29
N LYS A 85 -5.68 -0.95 -12.32
CA LYS A 85 -4.31 -1.44 -12.15
C LYS A 85 -4.20 -2.66 -11.26
N LEU A 86 -5.27 -3.08 -10.60
CA LEU A 86 -5.28 -4.32 -9.83
C LEU A 86 -5.28 -5.52 -10.80
N ASP A 87 -4.53 -6.56 -10.49
CA ASP A 87 -4.69 -7.84 -11.18
C ASP A 87 -6.05 -8.46 -10.84
N LYS A 88 -6.45 -9.48 -11.62
CA LYS A 88 -7.78 -10.08 -11.55
C LYS A 88 -8.19 -10.48 -10.13
N HIS A 89 -7.27 -11.06 -9.36
CA HIS A 89 -7.55 -11.55 -8.02
C HIS A 89 -7.79 -10.40 -7.02
N GLU A 90 -6.95 -9.39 -7.03
CA GLU A 90 -7.06 -8.20 -6.18
C GLU A 90 -8.29 -7.36 -6.53
N ALA A 91 -8.59 -7.22 -7.83
CA ALA A 91 -9.79 -6.54 -8.30
C ALA A 91 -11.08 -7.22 -7.78
N GLU A 92 -11.11 -8.54 -7.75
CA GLU A 92 -12.23 -9.31 -7.19
C GLU A 92 -12.38 -9.12 -5.68
N GLN A 93 -11.26 -9.18 -4.93
CA GLN A 93 -11.26 -8.93 -3.49
C GLN A 93 -11.76 -7.51 -3.17
N PHE A 94 -11.27 -6.50 -3.90
CA PHE A 94 -11.74 -5.13 -3.75
C PHE A 94 -13.24 -5.01 -4.04
N ARG A 95 -13.71 -5.57 -5.16
CA ARG A 95 -15.14 -5.57 -5.53
C ARG A 95 -16.00 -6.22 -4.44
N ASN A 96 -15.56 -7.34 -3.86
CA ASN A 96 -16.30 -8.01 -2.80
C ASN A 96 -16.33 -7.17 -1.51
N HIS A 97 -15.28 -6.40 -1.22
CA HIS A 97 -15.21 -5.55 -0.04
C HIS A 97 -16.13 -4.32 -0.09
N ILE A 98 -16.33 -3.75 -1.28
CA ILE A 98 -17.17 -2.56 -1.45
C ILE A 98 -18.67 -2.87 -1.43
N LEU A 99 -19.07 -4.14 -1.56
CA LEU A 99 -20.49 -4.52 -1.57
C LEU A 99 -21.21 -4.01 -0.31
N PRO A 100 -22.45 -3.48 -0.44
CA PRO A 100 -23.28 -3.44 -1.66
C PRO A 100 -22.99 -2.26 -2.62
N LYS A 101 -22.02 -1.39 -2.32
CA LYS A 101 -21.69 -0.23 -3.16
C LYS A 101 -21.10 -0.64 -4.51
N MET A 102 -21.30 0.18 -5.52
CA MET A 102 -20.63 0.07 -6.81
C MET A 102 -19.27 0.78 -6.79
N PRO A 103 -18.28 0.36 -7.61
CA PRO A 103 -16.99 1.05 -7.71
C PRO A 103 -17.09 2.55 -8.05
N ALA A 104 -18.17 2.95 -8.74
CA ALA A 104 -18.44 4.34 -9.08
C ALA A 104 -18.92 5.19 -7.89
N GLU A 105 -19.37 4.57 -6.80
CA GLU A 105 -19.88 5.22 -5.59
C GLU A 105 -18.80 5.42 -4.51
N VAL A 106 -17.60 4.87 -4.74
CA VAL A 106 -16.46 4.97 -3.85
C VAL A 106 -15.55 6.10 -4.33
N ASN A 107 -15.28 7.07 -3.47
CA ASN A 107 -14.39 8.18 -3.83
C ASN A 107 -12.91 7.75 -3.77
N PHE A 108 -12.00 8.64 -4.20
CA PHE A 108 -10.57 8.35 -4.26
C PHE A 108 -9.97 8.00 -2.90
N ASP A 109 -10.29 8.77 -1.85
CA ASP A 109 -9.71 8.58 -0.52
C ASP A 109 -10.23 7.27 0.12
N GLU A 110 -11.51 6.97 -0.08
CA GLU A 110 -12.10 5.69 0.32
C GLU A 110 -11.46 4.51 -0.41
N THR A 111 -11.20 4.64 -1.72
CA THR A 111 -10.53 3.62 -2.53
C THR A 111 -9.12 3.36 -2.01
N MET A 112 -8.34 4.43 -1.77
CA MET A 112 -7.00 4.35 -1.21
C MET A 112 -6.99 3.65 0.16
N ALA A 113 -7.91 4.03 1.05
CA ALA A 113 -8.03 3.43 2.38
C ALA A 113 -8.38 1.93 2.30
N MET A 114 -9.29 1.54 1.40
CA MET A 114 -9.68 0.14 1.22
C MET A 114 -8.58 -0.70 0.61
N LEU A 115 -7.86 -0.19 -0.40
CA LEU A 115 -6.73 -0.90 -1.01
C LEU A 115 -5.58 -1.08 -0.02
N SER A 116 -5.25 -0.07 0.79
CA SER A 116 -4.27 -0.21 1.86
C SER A 116 -4.76 -1.22 2.92
N LYS A 117 -6.03 -1.19 3.30
CA LYS A 117 -6.57 -2.18 4.25
C LYS A 117 -6.50 -3.63 3.75
N LEU A 118 -6.78 -3.86 2.47
CA LEU A 118 -6.84 -5.20 1.88
C LEU A 118 -5.45 -5.77 1.55
N PHE A 119 -4.54 -4.92 1.08
CA PHE A 119 -3.31 -5.35 0.41
C PHE A 119 -2.04 -4.73 0.99
N ASN A 120 -2.08 -4.23 2.22
CA ASN A 120 -0.88 -3.76 2.90
C ASN A 120 -0.27 -4.83 3.80
N GLU A 121 0.91 -4.52 4.35
CA GLU A 121 1.63 -5.42 5.24
C GLU A 121 0.77 -5.75 6.47
N THR A 122 0.45 -7.03 6.62
CA THR A 122 -0.33 -7.54 7.76
C THR A 122 0.57 -8.06 8.88
N LYS A 123 1.86 -8.28 8.58
CA LYS A 123 2.84 -8.76 9.55
C LYS A 123 3.13 -7.66 10.58
N SER A 124 3.18 -8.06 11.85
CA SER A 124 3.65 -7.18 12.92
C SER A 124 5.10 -6.75 12.65
N VAL A 125 5.49 -5.58 13.15
CA VAL A 125 6.89 -5.11 13.07
C VAL A 125 7.85 -6.15 13.66
N THR A 126 7.47 -6.84 14.74
CA THR A 126 8.25 -7.95 15.32
C THR A 126 8.42 -9.12 14.35
N ARG A 127 7.36 -9.49 13.61
CA ARG A 127 7.44 -10.53 12.57
C ARG A 127 8.38 -10.11 11.44
N LEU A 128 8.30 -8.87 10.98
CA LEU A 128 9.18 -8.34 9.92
C LEU A 128 10.66 -8.35 10.34
N ARG A 129 10.95 -7.95 11.57
CA ARG A 129 12.31 -8.00 12.15
C ARG A 129 12.82 -9.43 12.28
N TYR A 130 11.97 -10.35 12.72
CA TYR A 130 12.30 -11.77 12.79
C TYR A 130 12.60 -12.34 11.40
N GLU A 131 11.79 -12.03 10.39
CA GLU A 131 12.02 -12.48 9.01
C GLU A 131 13.34 -11.94 8.45
N LEU A 132 13.64 -10.66 8.66
CA LEU A 132 14.93 -10.06 8.29
C LEU A 132 16.11 -10.85 8.86
N LEU A 133 16.08 -11.18 10.15
CA LEU A 133 17.15 -11.92 10.81
C LEU A 133 17.19 -13.41 10.43
N SER A 134 16.08 -13.93 9.90
CA SER A 134 15.97 -15.31 9.43
C SER A 134 16.46 -15.48 7.99
N VAL A 135 16.77 -14.39 7.27
CA VAL A 135 17.31 -14.44 5.91
C VAL A 135 18.70 -15.09 5.91
N LYS A 136 18.82 -16.27 5.30
CA LYS A 136 20.08 -16.99 5.13
C LYS A 136 20.57 -16.92 3.70
N PHE A 137 21.88 -16.83 3.52
CA PHE A 137 22.48 -16.96 2.19
C PHE A 137 22.49 -18.44 1.81
N ASP A 138 21.99 -18.73 0.61
CA ASP A 138 21.86 -20.09 0.08
C ASP A 138 23.09 -20.56 -0.71
N GLY A 139 24.06 -19.67 -0.94
CA GLY A 139 25.30 -19.98 -1.67
C GLY A 139 25.30 -19.58 -3.15
N TYR A 140 24.17 -19.10 -3.70
CA TYR A 140 24.04 -18.87 -5.14
C TYR A 140 24.34 -17.41 -5.55
N ASP A 141 23.33 -16.55 -5.55
CA ASP A 141 23.45 -15.20 -6.10
C ASP A 141 23.52 -14.13 -5.00
N ARG A 142 24.72 -13.58 -4.80
CA ARG A 142 24.96 -12.51 -3.83
C ARG A 142 24.18 -11.22 -4.14
N LYS A 143 23.90 -10.91 -5.41
CA LYS A 143 23.13 -9.71 -5.79
C LYS A 143 21.67 -9.88 -5.39
N ILE A 144 21.07 -11.03 -5.69
CA ILE A 144 19.70 -11.35 -5.28
C ILE A 144 19.59 -11.37 -3.75
N TYR A 145 20.54 -12.03 -3.07
CA TYR A 145 20.61 -12.03 -1.60
C TYR A 145 20.70 -10.63 -1.00
N THR A 146 21.58 -9.77 -1.55
CA THR A 146 21.72 -8.37 -1.12
C THR A 146 20.42 -7.60 -1.32
N GLY A 147 19.74 -7.82 -2.46
CA GLY A 147 18.43 -7.24 -2.74
C GLY A 147 17.38 -7.65 -1.71
N LEU A 148 17.32 -8.94 -1.37
CA LEU A 148 16.40 -9.48 -0.37
C LEU A 148 16.65 -8.87 1.02
N VAL A 149 17.90 -8.83 1.48
CA VAL A 149 18.27 -8.23 2.78
C VAL A 149 17.86 -6.76 2.81
N LYS A 150 18.17 -5.98 1.77
CA LYS A 150 17.77 -4.57 1.67
C LYS A 150 16.25 -4.40 1.69
N SER A 151 15.52 -5.26 0.99
CA SER A 151 14.06 -5.20 0.95
C SER A 151 13.44 -5.46 2.33
N ARG A 152 13.90 -6.51 3.03
CA ARG A 152 13.46 -6.85 4.39
C ARG A 152 13.84 -5.76 5.40
N PHE A 153 15.05 -5.21 5.29
CA PHE A 153 15.53 -4.16 6.20
C PHE A 153 14.68 -2.89 6.11
N ARG A 154 14.26 -2.51 4.90
CA ARG A 154 13.40 -1.34 4.65
C ARG A 154 12.07 -1.42 5.41
N VAL A 155 11.46 -2.59 5.49
CA VAL A 155 10.14 -2.78 6.14
C VAL A 155 10.24 -3.14 7.62
N ALA A 156 11.38 -3.64 8.09
CA ALA A 156 11.58 -4.08 9.48
C ALA A 156 11.64 -2.94 10.52
N GLN A 157 11.64 -1.67 10.09
CA GLN A 157 11.77 -0.50 10.97
C GLN A 157 12.89 -0.68 12.00
N TRP A 158 14.08 -1.07 11.53
CA TRP A 158 15.19 -1.45 12.41
C TRP A 158 15.68 -0.28 13.27
N SER A 159 15.72 0.93 12.71
CA SER A 159 16.21 2.13 13.39
C SER A 159 15.34 2.59 14.56
N THR A 160 14.07 2.13 14.64
CA THR A 160 13.14 2.46 15.73
C THR A 160 13.07 1.36 16.79
N MET A 161 13.90 0.31 16.69
CA MET A 161 13.91 -0.81 17.62
C MET A 161 14.55 -0.43 18.95
N THR A 162 13.84 -0.65 20.06
CA THR A 162 14.37 -0.39 21.41
C THR A 162 15.32 -1.50 21.88
N GLU A 163 16.09 -1.24 22.94
CA GLU A 163 16.96 -2.25 23.56
C GLU A 163 16.15 -3.47 24.03
N ASP A 164 15.03 -3.26 24.71
CA ASP A 164 14.16 -4.35 25.18
C ASP A 164 13.60 -5.17 24.00
N GLN A 165 13.15 -4.50 22.92
CA GLN A 165 12.69 -5.18 21.71
C GLN A 165 13.81 -6.01 21.06
N THR A 166 15.06 -5.52 21.12
CA THR A 166 16.24 -6.24 20.62
C THR A 166 16.52 -7.48 21.45
N GLN A 167 16.47 -7.38 22.79
CA GLN A 167 16.66 -8.51 23.71
C GLN A 167 15.60 -9.59 23.51
N CYS A 168 14.33 -9.17 23.40
CA CYS A 168 13.23 -10.09 23.10
C CYS A 168 13.42 -10.78 21.75
N LEU A 169 13.78 -10.04 20.69
CA LEU A 169 14.00 -10.61 19.37
C LEU A 169 15.17 -11.60 19.37
N GLN A 170 16.26 -11.29 20.06
CA GLN A 170 17.40 -12.20 20.22
C GLN A 170 16.99 -13.50 20.92
N TRP A 171 16.18 -13.41 21.98
CA TRP A 171 15.66 -14.58 22.68
C TRP A 171 14.78 -15.44 21.75
N ILE A 172 13.88 -14.82 20.98
CA ILE A 172 13.04 -15.51 19.97
C ILE A 172 13.91 -16.20 18.91
N MET A 173 14.94 -15.51 18.43
CA MET A 173 15.89 -16.07 17.45
C MET A 173 16.69 -17.25 18.00
N GLY A 174 16.84 -17.36 19.32
CA GLY A 174 17.47 -18.49 20.01
C GLY A 174 16.59 -19.74 20.10
N LEU A 175 15.27 -19.61 19.92
CA LEU A 175 14.32 -20.73 19.88
C LEU A 175 14.39 -21.48 18.52
N GLN A 176 15.58 -21.85 18.05
CA GLN A 176 15.76 -22.50 16.74
C GLN A 176 15.43 -24.01 16.76
N SER A 177 15.36 -24.62 17.95
CA SER A 177 14.96 -26.02 18.09
C SER A 177 13.56 -26.26 17.50
N HIS A 178 13.38 -27.41 16.85
CA HIS A 178 12.08 -27.88 16.37
C HIS A 178 11.12 -28.26 17.50
N GLU A 179 11.58 -28.25 18.75
CA GLU A 179 10.79 -28.62 19.94
C GLU A 179 9.82 -27.51 20.39
N HIS A 180 10.04 -26.26 19.97
CA HIS A 180 9.25 -25.12 20.46
C HIS A 180 8.67 -24.22 19.35
N PRO A 181 8.04 -24.78 18.29
CA PRO A 181 7.50 -23.99 17.20
C PRO A 181 6.35 -23.08 17.66
N ASP A 182 5.50 -23.56 18.57
CA ASP A 182 4.34 -22.83 19.08
C ASP A 182 4.74 -21.67 19.99
N LEU A 183 5.74 -21.88 20.85
CA LEU A 183 6.28 -20.84 21.72
C LEU A 183 6.89 -19.70 20.88
N ARG A 184 7.66 -20.04 19.84
CA ARG A 184 8.23 -19.08 18.90
C ARG A 184 7.14 -18.33 18.13
N ALA A 185 6.12 -19.02 17.63
CA ALA A 185 5.01 -18.40 16.91
C ALA A 185 4.19 -17.45 17.81
N LYS A 186 3.94 -17.84 19.06
CA LYS A 186 3.27 -17.00 20.06
C LYS A 186 4.08 -15.75 20.36
N ALA A 187 5.38 -15.91 20.59
CA ALA A 187 6.29 -14.81 20.88
C ALA A 187 6.35 -13.76 19.74
N ILE A 188 6.37 -14.21 18.49
CA ILE A 188 6.38 -13.32 17.32
C ILE A 188 5.05 -12.53 17.18
N ARG A 189 3.91 -13.17 17.48
CA ARG A 189 2.59 -12.52 17.40
C ARG A 189 2.37 -11.45 18.47
N SER A 190 2.83 -11.70 19.69
CA SER A 190 2.53 -10.84 20.83
C SER A 190 3.14 -9.44 20.72
N GLY A 191 4.24 -9.24 19.98
CA GLY A 191 4.77 -7.93 19.57
C GLY A 191 5.36 -7.06 20.70
N ASN A 192 4.65 -6.95 21.82
CA ASN A 192 5.05 -6.40 23.09
C ASN A 192 5.38 -7.53 24.05
N MET A 193 6.67 -7.70 24.30
CA MET A 193 7.14 -8.31 25.54
C MET A 193 7.71 -7.20 26.41
N THR A 194 6.94 -6.13 26.63
CA THR A 194 7.25 -5.23 27.74
C THR A 194 6.79 -5.91 29.01
N PRO A 195 7.69 -6.15 29.99
CA PRO A 195 7.24 -6.42 31.33
C PRO A 195 6.45 -5.18 31.78
N GLU A 196 5.18 -5.34 32.10
CA GLU A 196 4.57 -4.37 33.00
C GLU A 196 5.48 -4.29 34.24
N SER A 197 5.85 -3.06 34.59
CA SER A 197 6.73 -2.62 35.68
C SER A 197 8.21 -2.41 35.36
N HIS A 198 8.59 -1.15 35.53
CA HIS A 198 9.91 -0.55 35.44
C HIS A 198 10.91 -1.09 36.48
N SER A 199 11.27 -2.38 36.40
CA SER A 199 12.26 -2.97 37.29
C SER A 199 13.16 -3.96 36.57
N ARG A 200 14.48 -3.83 36.78
CA ARG A 200 15.50 -4.78 36.34
C ARG A 200 15.23 -6.22 36.84
N SER A 201 14.41 -6.41 37.87
CA SER A 201 13.98 -7.74 38.35
C SER A 201 12.97 -8.45 37.44
N SER A 202 12.21 -7.74 36.61
CA SER A 202 11.17 -8.34 35.77
C SER A 202 11.75 -9.12 34.56
N ARG A 203 12.99 -8.82 34.16
CA ARG A 203 13.71 -9.52 33.07
C ARG A 203 14.03 -10.98 33.39
N ILE A 204 14.39 -11.28 34.64
CA ILE A 204 14.70 -12.65 35.11
C ILE A 204 13.41 -13.45 35.36
N VAL A 205 12.33 -12.78 35.77
CA VAL A 205 11.02 -13.41 36.02
C VAL A 205 10.38 -13.89 34.71
N TRP A 206 10.56 -13.15 33.60
CA TRP A 206 9.98 -13.53 32.31
C TRP A 206 10.65 -14.74 31.65
N ILE A 207 11.99 -14.79 31.61
CA ILE A 207 12.72 -15.97 31.13
C ILE A 207 12.32 -17.21 31.96
N LYS A 208 12.17 -17.05 33.29
CA LYS A 208 11.70 -18.10 34.18
C LYS A 208 10.24 -18.52 33.92
N SER A 209 9.35 -17.58 33.56
CA SER A 209 7.94 -17.89 33.25
C SER A 209 7.77 -18.62 31.92
N CYS A 210 8.64 -18.38 30.93
CA CYS A 210 8.64 -19.13 29.67
C CYS A 210 9.25 -20.53 29.78
N THR A 211 10.06 -20.79 30.81
CA THR A 211 10.67 -22.10 31.08
C THR A 211 9.94 -22.94 32.13
N ALA A 212 8.80 -22.47 32.66
CA ALA A 212 8.08 -23.09 33.76
C ALA A 212 6.80 -23.87 33.35
N GLN A 213 6.67 -24.24 32.07
CA GLN A 213 5.66 -25.20 31.60
C GLN A 213 6.34 -26.45 31.03
#